data_AF-A0A7Y2TXE6-F1
#
_entry.id   AF-A0A7Y2TXE6-F1
#
_cell.length_a   1.000
_cell.length_b   1.000
_cell.length_c   1.000
_cell.angle_alpha   90.00
_cell.angle_beta   90.00
_cell.angle_gamma   90.00
#
_symmetry.space_group_name_H-M   'P 1'
#
loop_
_entity.id
_entity.type
_entity.pdbx_description
1 polymer ?
#
loop_
_entity_poly.entity_id
_entity_poly.type
_entity_poly.pdbx_seq_one_letter_code
_entity_poly.pdbx_strand_id
1 'polypeptide(L)'
;GALDALRAARAGHLKNVTYVGRKPPKGWTGSPAEDTLDLANLSKPTTHFTGTAREASLAYPRNANVAAAVALSSLGFDNTIVELIADPSVSSNIHEVRADGEFGELFFTISGNSLPENPKSSALAAMSVVAKILDDQEPIRF
;
A
#
# COMPACT_ATOMS: atom_id res chain seq x y z
N GLY A 1 2.05 -6.70 -5.08
CA GLY A 1 2.24 -8.12 -4.73
C GLY A 1 1.25 -8.52 -3.64
N ALA A 2 1.20 -9.81 -3.32
CA ALA A 2 0.35 -10.45 -2.29
C ALA A 2 -1.18 -10.34 -2.47
N LEU A 3 -1.66 -9.74 -3.56
CA LEU A 3 -3.09 -9.59 -3.83
C LEU A 3 -3.75 -10.93 -4.19
N ASP A 4 -3.00 -11.81 -4.84
CA ASP A 4 -3.32 -13.21 -5.09
C ASP A 4 -3.55 -14.00 -3.79
N ALA A 5 -2.60 -13.93 -2.85
CA ALA A 5 -2.70 -14.59 -1.56
C ALA A 5 -3.89 -14.07 -0.74
N LEU A 6 -4.14 -12.76 -0.75
CA LEU A 6 -5.33 -12.18 -0.11
C LEU A 6 -6.63 -12.71 -0.73
N ARG A 7 -6.70 -12.84 -2.06
CA ARG A 7 -7.88 -13.41 -2.74
C ARG A 7 -8.09 -14.88 -2.37
N ALA A 8 -7.01 -15.66 -2.28
CA ALA A 8 -7.09 -17.04 -1.82
C ALA A 8 -7.57 -17.12 -0.37
N ALA A 9 -7.03 -16.29 0.53
CA ALA A 9 -7.43 -16.23 1.94
C ALA A 9 -8.91 -15.89 2.13
N ARG A 10 -9.51 -15.05 1.25
CA ARG A 10 -10.96 -14.79 1.28
C ARG A 10 -11.82 -16.03 1.11
N ALA A 11 -11.31 -17.06 0.43
CA ALA A 11 -12.04 -18.33 0.28
C ALA A 11 -12.07 -19.13 1.59
N GLY A 12 -11.09 -18.92 2.49
CA GLY A 12 -10.94 -19.60 3.78
C GLY A 12 -10.98 -18.64 4.97
N HIS A 13 -12.11 -17.92 5.13
CA HIS A 13 -12.40 -16.97 6.20
C HIS A 13 -11.21 -16.06 6.59
N LEU A 14 -10.91 -15.10 5.71
CA LEU A 14 -10.04 -13.98 6.02
C LEU A 14 -10.68 -13.11 7.11
N LYS A 15 -9.93 -12.76 8.16
CA LYS A 15 -10.47 -12.11 9.36
C LYS A 15 -10.04 -10.65 9.49
N ASN A 16 -8.75 -10.36 9.37
CA ASN A 16 -8.23 -8.99 9.43
C ASN A 16 -7.29 -8.71 8.27
N VAL A 17 -7.26 -7.45 7.83
CA VAL A 17 -6.31 -6.95 6.84
C VAL A 17 -5.92 -5.52 7.20
N THR A 18 -4.62 -5.30 7.33
CA THR A 18 -4.03 -3.97 7.52
C THR A 18 -3.04 -3.68 6.41
N TYR A 19 -3.20 -2.54 5.75
CA TYR A 19 -2.22 -1.98 4.84
C TYR A 19 -1.50 -0.81 5.52
N VAL A 20 -0.17 -0.81 5.45
CA VAL A 20 0.65 0.31 5.94
C VAL A 20 1.38 0.94 4.76
N GLY A 21 1.13 2.22 4.54
CA GLY A 21 1.88 3.05 3.60
C GLY A 21 2.89 3.92 4.36
N ARG A 22 4.18 3.65 4.21
CA ARG A 22 5.26 4.40 4.86
C ARG A 22 6.12 5.10 3.81
N LYS A 23 6.39 6.40 4.01
CA LYS A 23 7.24 7.19 3.11
C LYS A 23 8.16 8.11 3.89
N PRO A 24 9.28 8.56 3.28
CA PRO A 24 10.03 9.70 3.80
C PRO A 24 9.09 10.91 3.95
N PRO A 25 9.31 11.85 4.89
CA PRO A 25 8.41 12.98 5.12
C PRO A 25 8.13 13.79 3.86
N LYS A 26 9.17 14.02 3.02
CA LYS A 26 9.05 14.70 1.72
C LYS A 26 8.09 14.01 0.74
N GLY A 27 7.87 12.71 0.88
CA GLY A 27 6.91 11.94 0.07
C GLY A 27 5.44 12.24 0.39
N TRP A 28 5.18 12.96 1.49
CA TRP A 28 3.85 13.39 1.93
C TRP A 28 3.57 14.87 1.67
N THR A 29 4.53 15.63 1.12
CA THR A 29 4.34 17.04 0.77
C THR A 29 3.17 17.23 -0.20
N GLY A 30 2.33 18.23 0.06
CA GLY A 30 1.08 18.49 -0.66
C GLY A 30 0.01 17.44 -0.38
N SER A 31 -0.01 16.80 0.79
CA SER A 31 -1.10 15.92 1.22
C SER A 31 -1.63 16.36 2.58
N PRO A 32 -2.80 15.87 3.03
CA PRO A 32 -3.35 16.23 4.35
C PRO A 32 -2.44 15.91 5.54
N ALA A 33 -1.35 15.16 5.34
CA ALA A 33 -0.32 14.98 6.35
C ALA A 33 0.25 16.32 6.85
N GLU A 34 0.33 17.34 5.99
CA GLU A 34 0.85 18.68 6.35
C GLU A 34 -0.06 19.43 7.34
N ASP A 35 -1.35 19.06 7.40
CA ASP A 35 -2.29 19.66 8.35
C ASP A 35 -2.06 19.17 9.79
N THR A 36 -1.32 18.06 9.95
CA THR A 36 -1.12 17.38 11.24
C THR A 36 0.34 17.20 11.65
N LEU A 37 1.29 17.26 10.70
CA LEU A 37 2.71 17.05 10.95
C LEU A 37 3.57 18.18 10.38
N ASP A 38 4.59 18.59 11.15
CA ASP A 38 5.75 19.29 10.60
C ASP A 38 6.67 18.30 9.89
N LEU A 39 6.46 18.14 8.58
CA LEU A 39 7.23 17.22 7.73
C LEU A 39 8.71 17.61 7.61
N ALA A 40 9.07 18.88 7.83
CA ALA A 40 10.44 19.36 7.67
C ALA A 40 11.31 19.02 8.90
N ASN A 41 10.71 19.00 10.10
CA ASN A 41 11.42 18.79 11.36
C ASN A 41 11.05 17.47 12.06
N LEU A 42 10.45 16.52 11.32
CA LEU A 42 10.03 15.23 11.89
C LEU A 42 11.24 14.40 12.34
N SER A 43 11.30 14.06 13.63
CA SER A 43 12.45 13.36 14.24
C SER A 43 12.23 11.86 14.45
N LYS A 44 10.99 11.37 14.30
CA LYS A 44 10.66 9.95 14.48
C LYS A 44 9.50 9.52 13.55
N PRO A 45 9.38 8.22 13.24
CA PRO A 45 8.23 7.71 12.51
C PRO A 45 6.92 8.11 13.19
N THR A 46 6.01 8.70 12.43
CA THR A 46 4.75 9.22 12.96
C THR A 46 3.60 8.88 12.02
N THR A 47 2.61 8.16 12.54
CA THR A 47 1.35 7.88 11.85
C THR A 47 0.49 9.15 11.86
N HIS A 48 0.09 9.62 10.69
CA HIS A 48 -0.77 10.80 10.52
C HIS A 48 -2.17 10.46 10.04
N PHE A 49 -2.41 9.18 9.70
CA PHE A 49 -3.72 8.68 9.36
C PHE A 49 -3.86 7.22 9.79
N THR A 50 -4.99 6.93 10.43
CA THR A 50 -5.49 5.57 10.67
C THR A 50 -6.97 5.56 10.37
N GLY A 51 -7.42 4.62 9.55
CA GLY A 51 -8.83 4.50 9.17
C GLY A 51 -9.07 3.36 8.20
N THR A 52 -10.25 3.34 7.61
CA THR A 52 -10.61 2.37 6.58
C THR A 52 -9.93 2.69 5.24
N ALA A 53 -9.83 1.70 4.37
CA ALA A 53 -9.37 1.90 3.00
C ALA A 53 -10.29 2.87 2.22
N ARG A 54 -11.59 2.95 2.58
CA ARG A 54 -12.50 3.96 2.02
C ARG A 54 -12.05 5.37 2.39
N GLU A 55 -11.88 5.64 3.67
CA GLU A 55 -11.47 6.95 4.17
C GLU A 55 -10.10 7.35 3.62
N ALA A 56 -9.15 6.42 3.60
CA ALA A 56 -7.82 6.65 3.03
C ALA A 56 -7.91 7.03 1.54
N SER A 57 -8.76 6.34 0.78
CA SER A 57 -8.94 6.59 -0.65
C SER A 57 -9.56 7.95 -0.96
N LEU A 58 -10.46 8.43 -0.09
CA LEU A 58 -11.09 9.73 -0.22
C LEU A 58 -10.17 10.87 0.23
N ALA A 59 -9.46 10.69 1.36
CA ALA A 59 -8.60 11.73 1.92
C ALA A 59 -7.23 11.84 1.21
N TYR A 60 -6.69 10.72 0.69
CA TYR A 60 -5.37 10.66 0.07
C TYR A 60 -5.42 10.11 -1.35
N PRO A 61 -6.19 10.71 -2.29
CA PRO A 61 -6.43 10.14 -3.62
C PRO A 61 -5.15 9.93 -4.45
N ARG A 62 -4.10 10.71 -4.20
CA ARG A 62 -2.79 10.54 -4.87
C ARG A 62 -1.91 9.44 -4.27
N ASN A 63 -2.26 8.91 -3.10
CA ASN A 63 -1.43 7.97 -2.34
C ASN A 63 -2.13 6.66 -1.97
N ALA A 64 -3.43 6.54 -2.24
CA ALA A 64 -4.27 5.44 -1.76
C ALA A 64 -4.50 4.29 -2.77
N ASN A 65 -3.89 4.33 -3.96
CA ASN A 65 -4.09 3.28 -4.97
C ASN A 65 -3.76 1.86 -4.45
N VAL A 66 -2.73 1.74 -3.61
CA VAL A 66 -2.36 0.45 -3.00
C VAL A 66 -3.39 0.02 -1.96
N ALA A 67 -3.89 0.94 -1.13
CA ALA A 67 -4.97 0.66 -0.18
C ALA A 67 -6.23 0.15 -0.90
N ALA A 68 -6.61 0.80 -2.01
CA ALA A 68 -7.74 0.38 -2.84
C ALA A 68 -7.52 -1.02 -3.45
N ALA A 69 -6.32 -1.31 -3.97
CA ALA A 69 -5.99 -2.62 -4.53
C ALA A 69 -6.03 -3.74 -3.48
N VAL A 70 -5.54 -3.47 -2.26
CA VAL A 70 -5.63 -4.39 -1.12
C VAL A 70 -7.09 -4.62 -0.74
N ALA A 71 -7.88 -3.56 -0.60
CA ALA A 71 -9.30 -3.65 -0.27
C ALA A 71 -10.09 -4.49 -1.30
N LEU A 72 -9.89 -4.23 -2.60
CA LEU A 72 -10.51 -5.00 -3.70
C LEU A 72 -10.14 -6.48 -3.68
N SER A 73 -8.93 -6.80 -3.23
CA SER A 73 -8.39 -8.16 -3.20
C SER A 73 -8.65 -8.88 -1.87
N SER A 74 -9.29 -8.23 -0.89
CA SER A 74 -9.45 -8.74 0.47
C SER A 74 -10.85 -8.48 1.07
N LEU A 75 -10.95 -7.85 2.24
CA LEU A 75 -12.19 -7.68 3.01
C LEU A 75 -13.09 -6.53 2.51
N GLY A 76 -12.72 -5.86 1.41
CA GLY A 76 -13.40 -4.68 0.91
C GLY A 76 -12.95 -3.39 1.61
N PHE A 77 -13.51 -2.26 1.18
CA PHE A 77 -13.04 -0.93 1.57
C PHE A 77 -13.31 -0.57 3.03
N ASP A 78 -14.39 -1.09 3.60
CA ASP A 78 -14.84 -0.73 4.96
C ASP A 78 -14.19 -1.59 6.06
N ASN A 79 -13.72 -2.79 5.69
CA ASN A 79 -13.13 -3.75 6.62
C ASN A 79 -11.61 -3.91 6.47
N THR A 80 -10.99 -3.12 5.58
CA THR A 80 -9.54 -3.07 5.42
C THR A 80 -9.01 -1.84 6.16
N ILE A 81 -8.12 -2.04 7.12
CA ILE A 81 -7.51 -0.95 7.88
C ILE A 81 -6.29 -0.41 7.12
N VAL A 82 -6.10 0.90 7.19
CA VAL A 82 -4.98 1.61 6.58
C VAL A 82 -4.29 2.48 7.61
N GLU A 83 -2.96 2.41 7.63
CA GLU A 83 -2.09 3.33 8.36
C GLU A 83 -1.16 4.05 7.38
N LEU A 84 -1.08 5.38 7.47
CA LEU A 84 -0.13 6.17 6.69
C LEU A 84 0.90 6.81 7.61
N ILE A 85 2.18 6.58 7.30
CA ILE A 85 3.30 6.90 8.19
C ILE A 85 4.30 7.78 7.46
N ALA A 86 4.63 8.92 8.07
CA ALA A 86 5.79 9.73 7.71
C ALA A 86 6.97 9.27 8.56
N ASP A 87 8.05 8.84 7.90
CA ASP A 87 9.20 8.22 8.58
C ASP A 87 10.52 8.82 8.10
N PRO A 88 11.23 9.60 8.95
CA PRO A 88 12.50 10.22 8.57
C PRO A 88 13.66 9.22 8.43
N SER A 89 13.49 7.97 8.87
CA SER A 89 14.52 6.93 8.81
C SER A 89 14.54 6.13 7.50
N VAL A 90 13.52 6.29 6.65
CA VAL A 90 13.42 5.58 5.36
C VAL A 90 13.73 6.53 4.20
N SER A 91 14.32 5.97 3.14
CA SER A 91 14.66 6.71 1.91
C SER A 91 13.75 6.35 0.73
N SER A 92 12.91 5.34 0.87
CA SER A 92 12.01 4.82 -0.17
C SER A 92 10.58 4.68 0.35
N ASN A 93 9.64 4.54 -0.60
CA ASN A 93 8.27 4.20 -0.25
C ASN A 93 8.19 2.71 0.11
N ILE A 94 7.60 2.45 1.27
CA ILE A 94 7.40 1.10 1.80
C ILE A 94 5.90 0.83 1.88
N HIS A 95 5.51 -0.33 1.38
CA HIS A 95 4.15 -0.85 1.42
C HIS A 95 4.16 -2.15 2.21
N GLU A 96 3.42 -2.21 3.31
CA GLU A 96 3.25 -3.43 4.10
C GLU A 96 1.80 -3.90 4.02
N VAL A 97 1.60 -5.21 3.96
CA VAL A 97 0.29 -5.85 4.08
C VAL A 97 0.40 -6.90 5.15
N ARG A 98 -0.51 -6.84 6.12
CA ARG A 98 -0.67 -7.82 7.18
C ARG A 98 -2.07 -8.39 7.09
N ALA A 99 -2.21 -9.70 7.15
CA ALA A 99 -3.49 -10.36 7.12
C ALA A 99 -3.48 -11.62 7.98
N ASP A 100 -4.63 -11.94 8.59
CA ASP A 100 -4.83 -13.18 9.33
C ASP A 100 -6.22 -13.77 9.05
N GLY A 101 -6.32 -15.10 9.18
CA GLY A 101 -7.55 -15.85 8.99
C GLY A 101 -7.32 -17.34 9.27
N GLU A 102 -8.24 -18.21 8.82
CA GLU A 102 -8.09 -19.66 9.03
C GLU A 102 -6.84 -20.23 8.34
N PHE A 103 -6.35 -19.56 7.29
CA PHE A 103 -5.12 -19.93 6.60
C PHE A 103 -3.83 -19.68 7.42
N GLY A 104 -3.92 -18.97 8.55
CA GLY A 104 -2.78 -18.51 9.34
C GLY A 104 -2.53 -17.02 9.17
N GLU A 105 -1.26 -16.63 9.08
CA GLU A 105 -0.82 -15.24 8.99
C GLU A 105 -0.07 -14.97 7.67
N LEU A 106 -0.28 -13.78 7.11
CA LEU A 106 0.44 -13.24 5.98
C LEU A 106 1.08 -11.91 6.37
N PHE A 107 2.38 -11.80 6.10
CA PHE A 107 3.11 -10.54 6.13
C PHE A 107 3.82 -10.35 4.80
N PHE A 108 3.61 -9.20 4.18
CA PHE A 108 4.23 -8.85 2.91
C PHE A 108 4.75 -7.42 2.96
N THR A 109 5.95 -7.19 2.42
CA THR A 109 6.56 -5.87 2.33
C THR A 109 7.19 -5.63 0.95
N ILE A 110 7.01 -4.43 0.42
CA ILE A 110 7.75 -3.93 -0.74
C ILE A 110 8.40 -2.62 -0.33
N SER A 111 9.70 -2.52 -0.54
CA SER A 111 10.43 -1.26 -0.62
C SER A 111 10.75 -0.99 -2.08
N GLY A 112 10.08 0.00 -2.67
CA GLY A 112 10.10 0.23 -4.11
C GLY A 112 10.89 1.48 -4.50
N ASN A 113 11.64 1.36 -5.60
CA ASN A 113 12.19 2.52 -6.29
C ASN A 113 11.07 3.24 -7.07
N SER A 114 11.14 4.56 -7.09
CA SER A 114 10.28 5.38 -7.94
C SER A 114 10.87 5.47 -9.35
N LEU A 115 10.05 5.83 -10.34
CA LEU A 115 10.55 6.09 -11.69
C LEU A 115 11.48 7.31 -11.69
N PRO A 116 12.66 7.26 -12.36
CA PRO A 116 13.59 8.39 -12.41
C PRO A 116 12.94 9.69 -12.92
N GLU A 117 12.09 9.59 -13.94
CA GLU A 117 11.42 10.74 -14.56
C GLU A 117 10.14 11.16 -13.83
N ASN A 118 9.57 10.29 -12.97
CA ASN A 118 8.40 10.60 -12.16
C ASN A 118 8.51 9.95 -10.78
N PRO A 119 9.15 10.63 -9.81
CA PRO A 119 9.34 10.13 -8.45
C PRO A 119 8.04 9.87 -7.67
N LYS A 120 6.88 10.33 -8.16
CA LYS A 120 5.57 10.07 -7.55
C LYS A 120 5.02 8.69 -7.91
N SER A 121 5.60 8.02 -8.91
CA SER A 121 5.13 6.75 -9.44
C SER A 121 6.11 5.61 -9.18
N SER A 122 5.60 4.44 -8.80
CA SER A 122 6.39 3.23 -8.58
C SER A 122 6.85 2.62 -9.91
N ALA A 123 8.14 2.28 -10.02
CA ALA A 123 8.66 1.55 -11.18
C ALA A 123 8.04 0.16 -11.31
N LEU A 124 7.82 -0.52 -10.18
CA LEU A 124 7.21 -1.85 -10.16
C LEU A 124 5.76 -1.84 -10.66
N ALA A 125 5.02 -0.74 -10.45
CA ALA A 125 3.68 -0.63 -10.99
C ALA A 125 3.68 -0.64 -12.53
N ALA A 126 4.61 0.08 -13.17
CA ALA A 126 4.77 0.04 -14.62
C ALA A 126 5.18 -1.36 -15.11
N MET A 127 6.16 -1.99 -14.44
CA MET A 127 6.58 -3.36 -14.73
C MET A 127 5.43 -4.36 -14.60
N SER A 128 4.53 -4.21 -13.62
CA SER A 128 3.38 -5.10 -13.46
C SER A 128 2.38 -5.03 -14.61
N VAL A 129 2.22 -3.87 -15.24
CA VAL A 129 1.37 -3.73 -16.43
C VAL A 129 2.01 -4.42 -17.62
N VAL A 130 3.32 -4.23 -17.83
CA VAL A 130 4.07 -4.94 -18.88
C VAL A 130 4.00 -6.44 -18.68
N ALA A 131 4.26 -6.93 -17.46
CA ALA A 131 4.17 -8.34 -17.12
C ALA A 131 2.79 -8.90 -17.44
N LYS A 132 1.71 -8.20 -17.04
CA LYS A 132 0.35 -8.65 -17.33
C LYS A 132 0.05 -8.79 -18.83
N ILE A 133 0.54 -7.87 -19.66
CA ILE A 133 0.37 -7.94 -21.12
C ILE A 133 1.13 -9.14 -21.70
N LEU A 134 2.34 -9.42 -21.20
CA LEU A 134 3.15 -10.55 -21.63
C LEU A 134 2.53 -11.89 -21.21
N ASP A 135 2.06 -11.99 -19.97
CA ASP A 135 1.41 -13.21 -19.43
C ASP A 135 0.19 -13.64 -20.25
N ASP A 136 -0.54 -12.68 -20.84
CA ASP A 136 -1.70 -12.98 -21.69
C ASP A 136 -1.31 -13.70 -23.00
N GLN A 137 -0.02 -13.69 -23.39
CA GLN A 137 0.52 -14.42 -24.53
C GLN A 137 1.15 -15.78 -24.15
N GLU A 138 1.37 -16.04 -22.86
CA GLU A 138 2.03 -17.25 -22.39
C GLU A 138 1.02 -18.40 -22.17
N PRO A 139 1.42 -19.66 -22.47
CA PRO A 139 0.58 -20.84 -22.28
C PRO A 139 0.40 -21.23 -20.81
N ILE A 140 1.30 -20.76 -19.93
CA ILE A 140 1.27 -20.99 -18.49
C ILE A 140 1.38 -19.63 -17.79
N ARG A 141 0.57 -19.41 -16.76
CA ARG A 141 0.43 -18.12 -16.06
C ARG A 141 0.50 -18.32 -14.55
N PHE A 142 0.94 -17.27 -13.86
CA PHE A 142 1.03 -17.21 -12.40
C PHE A 142 0.15 -16.08 -11.85
#